data_AF-A0A4S4NE44-F1
#
_entry.id   AF-A0A4S4NE44-F1
#
_cell.length_a   1.000
_cell.length_b   1.000
_cell.length_c   1.000
_cell.angle_alpha   90.00
_cell.angle_beta   90.00
_cell.angle_gamma   90.00
#
_symmetry.space_group_name_H-M   'P 1'
#
loop_
_entity.id
_entity.type
_entity.pdbx_description
1 polymer ?
#
loop_
_entity_poly.entity_id
_entity_poly.type
_entity_poly.pdbx_seq_one_letter_code
_entity_poly.pdbx_strand_id
1 'polypeptide(L)'
;MMLNVYLSGEIHTDWRAEIEAACEGLDVAFSAPVTDHAASDDCGVDILGAEENKYWHDHKGAMVNAIRTRKGIADADVVVVRFGEKYKQWNAAFDAGYAAALGKSLIILQQPEHDHALKEVDAAALAMCRTPAQVAQILRYVLTGALPG
;
A
#
# COMPACT_ATOMS: atom_id res chain seq x y z
N MET A 1 15.12 -4.87 -15.87
CA MET A 1 14.93 -5.54 -14.58
C MET A 1 13.54 -5.14 -14.20
N MET A 2 12.60 -6.08 -14.16
CA MET A 2 11.23 -5.75 -13.84
C MET A 2 11.08 -5.64 -12.33
N LEU A 3 10.51 -4.54 -11.85
CA LEU A 3 10.30 -4.30 -10.42
C LEU A 3 8.82 -4.55 -10.07
N ASN A 4 8.56 -5.44 -9.12
CA ASN A 4 7.22 -5.67 -8.61
C ASN A 4 6.94 -4.71 -7.44
N VAL A 5 5.92 -3.85 -7.59
CA VAL A 5 5.58 -2.82 -6.61
C VAL A 5 4.17 -3.07 -6.08
N TYR A 6 4.05 -3.18 -4.75
CA TYR A 6 2.74 -3.30 -4.08
C TYR A 6 2.31 -1.97 -3.47
N LEU A 7 1.17 -1.44 -3.89
CA LEU A 7 0.61 -0.14 -3.49
C LEU A 7 -0.45 -0.33 -2.38
N SER A 8 -0.02 -0.37 -1.13
CA SER A 8 -0.91 -0.44 0.04
C SER A 8 -1.30 0.95 0.56
N GLY A 9 -2.36 1.00 1.37
CA GLY A 9 -2.85 2.20 2.03
C GLY A 9 -4.25 2.60 1.58
N GLU A 10 -4.59 3.85 1.88
CA GLU A 10 -5.91 4.43 1.64
C GLU A 10 -6.41 4.24 0.20
N ILE A 11 -7.74 4.14 0.03
CA ILE A 11 -8.42 3.87 -1.25
C ILE A 11 -9.42 4.97 -1.64
N HIS A 12 -9.34 6.13 -1.00
CA HIS A 12 -10.25 7.25 -1.13
C HIS A 12 -9.77 8.35 -2.10
N THR A 13 -8.55 8.24 -2.62
CA THR A 13 -7.98 9.14 -3.64
C THR A 13 -7.37 8.36 -4.81
N ASP A 14 -6.96 9.08 -5.86
CA ASP A 14 -6.40 8.59 -7.11
C ASP A 14 -4.88 8.41 -7.12
N TRP A 15 -4.21 8.51 -5.97
CA TRP A 15 -2.75 8.47 -5.85
C TRP A 15 -2.08 7.26 -6.52
N ARG A 16 -2.74 6.09 -6.58
CA ARG A 16 -2.21 4.90 -7.28
C ARG A 16 -2.13 5.13 -8.78
N ALA A 17 -3.20 5.66 -9.36
CA ALA A 17 -3.26 6.02 -10.77
C ALA A 17 -2.21 7.09 -11.12
N GLU A 18 -1.99 8.06 -10.22
CA GLU A 18 -0.92 9.05 -10.39
C GLU A 18 0.48 8.41 -10.44
N ILE A 19 0.78 7.44 -9.57
CA ILE A 19 2.07 6.72 -9.61
C ILE A 19 2.19 5.92 -10.91
N GLU A 20 1.15 5.15 -11.26
CA GLU A 20 1.15 4.31 -12.46
C GLU A 20 1.39 5.15 -13.72
N ALA A 21 0.68 6.27 -13.86
CA ALA A 21 0.86 7.21 -14.97
C ALA A 21 2.28 7.84 -14.99
N ALA A 22 2.81 8.26 -13.83
CA ALA A 22 4.15 8.84 -13.74
C ALA A 22 5.29 7.82 -14.00
N CYS A 23 4.98 6.53 -13.90
CA CYS A 23 5.88 5.42 -14.20
C CYS A 23 5.68 4.86 -15.62
N GLU A 24 4.86 5.47 -16.48
CA GLU A 24 4.67 5.01 -17.86
C GLU A 24 6.04 4.87 -18.59
N GLY A 25 6.20 3.74 -19.27
CA GLY A 25 7.46 3.38 -19.96
C GLY A 25 8.56 2.80 -19.06
N LEU A 26 8.34 2.65 -17.75
CA LEU A 26 9.24 1.93 -16.85
C LEU A 26 8.90 0.44 -16.76
N ASP A 27 9.92 -0.40 -16.54
CA ASP A 27 9.79 -1.85 -16.31
C ASP A 27 9.29 -2.13 -14.88
N VAL A 28 8.06 -1.69 -14.57
CA VAL A 28 7.40 -1.82 -13.25
C VAL A 28 6.07 -2.54 -13.40
N ALA A 29 5.83 -3.53 -12.54
CA ALA A 29 4.53 -4.19 -12.40
C ALA A 29 3.88 -3.76 -11.08
N PHE A 30 2.72 -3.11 -11.14
CA PHE A 30 1.98 -2.66 -9.96
C PHE A 30 0.91 -3.68 -9.54
N SER A 31 0.70 -3.80 -8.24
CA SER A 31 -0.39 -4.55 -7.63
C SER A 31 -0.90 -3.82 -6.39
N ALA A 32 -2.17 -4.06 -6.00
CA ALA A 32 -2.82 -3.35 -4.91
C ALA A 32 -3.89 -4.24 -4.22
N PRO A 33 -4.36 -3.85 -3.01
CA PRO A 33 -5.56 -4.42 -2.42
C PRO A 33 -6.81 -4.25 -3.30
N VAL A 34 -7.91 -4.93 -2.94
CA VAL A 34 -9.22 -4.66 -3.54
C VAL A 34 -9.63 -3.23 -3.19
N THR A 35 -9.86 -2.39 -4.20
CA THR A 35 -10.27 -0.98 -4.03
C THR A 35 -11.78 -0.79 -4.12
N ASP A 36 -12.52 -1.81 -4.56
CA ASP A 36 -13.98 -1.85 -4.44
C ASP A 36 -14.35 -2.07 -2.96
N HIS A 37 -14.89 -1.03 -2.34
CA HIS A 37 -15.27 -1.03 -0.94
C HIS A 37 -16.29 -2.11 -0.59
N ALA A 38 -17.35 -2.26 -1.38
CA ALA A 38 -18.41 -3.22 -1.07
C ALA A 38 -17.88 -4.65 -1.21
N ALA A 39 -17.14 -4.93 -2.29
CA ALA A 39 -16.52 -6.24 -2.46
C ALA A 39 -15.50 -6.56 -1.35
N SER A 40 -14.72 -5.57 -0.90
CA SER A 40 -13.76 -5.74 0.18
C SER A 40 -14.44 -6.02 1.52
N ASP A 41 -15.49 -5.29 1.86
CA ASP A 41 -16.18 -5.40 3.15
C ASP A 41 -16.98 -6.71 3.24
N ASP A 42 -17.65 -7.10 2.16
CA ASP A 42 -18.61 -8.22 2.17
C ASP A 42 -18.01 -9.56 1.73
N CYS A 43 -16.78 -9.59 1.21
CA CYS A 43 -16.16 -10.83 0.70
C CYS A 43 -16.18 -11.98 1.72
N GLY A 44 -16.05 -11.67 3.01
CA GLY A 44 -16.10 -12.66 4.07
C GLY A 44 -17.46 -13.32 4.22
N VAL A 45 -18.54 -12.55 4.22
CA VAL A 45 -19.90 -13.06 4.41
C VAL A 45 -20.48 -13.69 3.16
N ASP A 46 -20.12 -13.17 1.98
CA ASP A 46 -20.54 -13.72 0.70
C ASP A 46 -19.91 -15.10 0.43
N ILE A 47 -18.67 -15.32 0.90
CA ILE A 47 -17.93 -16.56 0.64
C ILE A 47 -18.07 -17.57 1.79
N LEU A 48 -17.96 -17.11 3.05
CA LEU A 48 -17.90 -17.99 4.23
C LEU A 48 -19.26 -18.11 4.96
N GLY A 49 -20.28 -17.41 4.46
CA GLY A 49 -21.63 -17.41 5.01
C GLY A 49 -21.94 -16.18 5.85
N ALA A 50 -23.22 -15.80 5.82
CA ALA A 50 -23.77 -14.62 6.47
C ALA A 50 -23.36 -14.51 7.95
N GLU A 51 -23.23 -13.28 8.42
CA GLU A 51 -22.84 -12.96 9.79
C GLU A 51 -23.62 -11.77 10.32
N GLU A 52 -24.45 -11.98 11.33
CA GLU A 52 -25.25 -10.91 11.93
C GLU A 52 -24.43 -10.05 12.89
N ASN A 53 -23.38 -10.61 13.50
CA ASN A 53 -22.52 -9.86 14.39
C ASN A 53 -21.54 -9.00 13.58
N LYS A 54 -21.69 -7.67 13.66
CA LYS A 54 -20.86 -6.71 12.90
C LYS A 54 -19.36 -6.91 13.08
N TYR A 55 -18.88 -7.28 14.28
CA TYR A 55 -17.46 -7.54 14.48
C TYR A 55 -17.00 -8.76 13.67
N TRP A 56 -17.75 -9.86 13.72
CA TRP A 56 -17.41 -11.08 12.99
C TRP A 56 -17.59 -10.91 11.48
N HIS A 57 -18.55 -10.09 11.05
CA HIS A 57 -18.72 -9.69 9.65
C HIS A 57 -17.42 -9.08 9.12
N ASP A 58 -16.96 -8.00 9.77
CA ASP A 58 -15.74 -7.31 9.37
C ASP A 58 -14.50 -8.19 9.52
N HIS A 59 -14.46 -9.01 10.56
CA HIS A 59 -13.36 -9.94 10.79
C HIS A 59 -13.24 -10.98 9.66
N LYS A 60 -14.36 -11.54 9.18
CA LYS A 60 -14.38 -12.46 8.03
C LYS A 60 -13.82 -11.77 6.79
N GLY A 61 -14.29 -10.55 6.48
CA GLY A 61 -13.78 -9.76 5.35
C GLY A 61 -12.28 -9.48 5.47
N ALA A 62 -11.82 -9.03 6.65
CA ALA A 62 -10.42 -8.76 6.92
C ALA A 62 -9.52 -9.99 6.76
N MET A 63 -9.96 -11.17 7.21
CA MET A 63 -9.18 -12.42 7.06
C MET A 63 -9.02 -12.83 5.60
N VAL A 64 -10.08 -12.73 4.79
CA VAL A 64 -10.03 -13.08 3.36
C VAL A 64 -9.12 -12.10 2.61
N ASN A 65 -9.27 -10.80 2.87
CA ASN A 65 -8.40 -9.78 2.29
C ASN A 65 -6.93 -9.98 2.71
N ALA A 66 -6.67 -10.39 3.95
CA ALA A 66 -5.31 -10.65 4.42
C ALA A 66 -4.57 -11.73 3.62
N ILE A 67 -5.27 -12.71 3.04
CA ILE A 67 -4.65 -13.72 2.14
C ILE A 67 -4.01 -13.02 0.94
N ARG A 68 -4.76 -12.10 0.31
CA ARG A 68 -4.30 -11.34 -0.86
C ARG A 68 -3.21 -10.34 -0.47
N THR A 69 -3.42 -9.57 0.59
CA THR A 69 -2.47 -8.56 1.04
C THR A 69 -1.12 -9.16 1.44
N ARG A 70 -1.12 -10.26 2.20
CA ARG A 70 0.12 -10.94 2.59
C ARG A 70 0.87 -11.48 1.37
N LYS A 71 0.16 -12.03 0.39
CA LYS A 71 0.75 -12.50 -0.86
C LYS A 71 1.34 -11.35 -1.67
N GLY A 72 0.61 -10.25 -1.84
CA GLY A 72 1.07 -9.06 -2.54
C GLY A 72 2.34 -8.45 -1.91
N ILE A 73 2.35 -8.30 -0.58
CA ILE A 73 3.54 -7.82 0.15
C ILE A 73 4.71 -8.80 0.01
N ALA A 74 4.47 -10.11 0.16
CA ALA A 74 5.52 -11.11 0.09
C ALA A 74 6.17 -11.21 -1.30
N ASP A 75 5.43 -10.95 -2.37
CA ASP A 75 5.93 -11.01 -3.75
C ASP A 75 6.56 -9.70 -4.23
N ALA A 76 6.28 -8.58 -3.57
CA ALA A 76 6.79 -7.28 -3.97
C ALA A 76 8.30 -7.16 -3.74
N ASP A 77 8.99 -6.49 -4.66
CA ASP A 77 10.35 -6.01 -4.48
C ASP A 77 10.36 -4.70 -3.68
N VAL A 78 9.36 -3.84 -3.92
CA VAL A 78 9.12 -2.58 -3.20
C VAL A 78 7.66 -2.49 -2.76
N VAL A 79 7.43 -2.10 -1.51
CA VAL A 79 6.11 -1.81 -0.97
C VAL A 79 5.99 -0.31 -0.77
N VAL A 80 4.94 0.29 -1.33
CA VAL A 80 4.58 1.70 -1.10
C VAL A 80 3.34 1.72 -0.22
N VAL A 81 3.40 2.42 0.91
CA VAL A 81 2.26 2.57 1.82
C VAL A 81 1.82 4.02 1.90
N ARG A 82 0.58 4.29 1.47
CA ARG A 82 -0.06 5.61 1.55
C ARG A 82 -0.86 5.80 2.83
N PHE A 83 -0.56 6.86 3.56
CA PHE A 83 -1.36 7.34 4.68
C PHE A 83 -2.14 8.61 4.28
N GLY A 84 -3.46 8.48 4.11
CA GLY A 84 -4.38 9.58 3.82
C GLY A 84 -5.10 10.14 5.06
N GLU A 85 -5.90 11.18 4.86
CA GLU A 85 -6.54 11.96 5.94
C GLU A 85 -7.77 11.29 6.57
N LYS A 86 -8.48 10.46 5.79
CA LYS A 86 -9.76 9.90 6.21
C LYS A 86 -9.54 8.63 7.02
N TYR A 87 -10.32 8.50 8.10
CA TYR A 87 -10.29 7.36 9.01
C TYR A 87 -8.93 7.11 9.67
N LYS A 88 -8.94 6.24 10.67
CA LYS A 88 -7.69 5.81 11.31
C LYS A 88 -7.12 4.66 10.48
N GLN A 89 -6.06 4.95 9.71
CA GLN A 89 -5.43 4.06 8.72
C GLN A 89 -4.61 2.92 9.36
N TRP A 90 -5.22 2.17 10.29
CA TRP A 90 -4.54 1.11 11.05
C TRP A 90 -4.14 -0.08 10.20
N ASN A 91 -4.92 -0.39 9.17
CA ASN A 91 -4.55 -1.39 8.16
C ASN A 91 -3.27 -0.99 7.42
N ALA A 92 -3.11 0.29 7.03
CA ALA A 92 -1.91 0.77 6.37
C ALA A 92 -0.69 0.69 7.30
N ALA A 93 -0.84 1.07 8.57
CA ALA A 93 0.22 0.92 9.57
C ALA A 93 0.62 -0.56 9.79
N PHE A 94 -0.37 -1.45 9.82
CA PHE A 94 -0.14 -2.88 9.94
C PHE A 94 0.62 -3.44 8.73
N ASP A 95 0.23 -3.05 7.52
CA ASP A 95 0.89 -3.46 6.27
C ASP A 95 2.34 -2.95 6.20
N ALA A 96 2.58 -1.69 6.61
CA ALA A 96 3.94 -1.13 6.68
C ALA A 96 4.81 -1.93 7.68
N GLY A 97 4.27 -2.23 8.86
CA GLY A 97 4.96 -3.04 9.86
C GLY A 97 5.24 -4.47 9.37
N TYR A 98 4.29 -5.09 8.67
CA TYR A 98 4.45 -6.43 8.10
C TYR A 98 5.50 -6.45 6.96
N ALA A 99 5.48 -5.45 6.09
CA ALA A 99 6.49 -5.29 5.04
C ALA A 99 7.89 -5.10 5.64
N ALA A 100 8.02 -4.25 6.66
CA ALA A 100 9.29 -4.05 7.38
C ALA A 100 9.78 -5.33 8.04
N ALA A 101 8.89 -6.09 8.69
CA ALA A 101 9.24 -7.36 9.33
C ALA A 101 9.73 -8.43 8.33
N LEU A 102 9.24 -8.40 7.09
CA LEU A 102 9.70 -9.25 6.00
C LEU A 102 10.98 -8.73 5.29
N GLY A 103 11.53 -7.59 5.72
CA GLY A 103 12.71 -6.98 5.11
C GLY A 103 12.45 -6.42 3.70
N LYS A 104 11.21 -6.04 3.40
CA LYS A 104 10.86 -5.45 2.10
C LYS A 104 11.35 -4.02 2.01
N SER A 105 11.77 -3.61 0.81
CA SER A 105 12.06 -2.20 0.52
C SER A 105 10.78 -1.40 0.67
N LEU A 106 10.74 -0.49 1.65
CA LEU A 106 9.54 0.23 2.04
C LEU A 106 9.66 1.72 1.69
N ILE A 107 8.62 2.25 1.04
CA ILE A 107 8.44 3.67 0.78
C ILE A 107 7.14 4.12 1.44
N ILE A 108 7.19 5.20 2.22
CA ILE A 108 6.00 5.79 2.85
C ILE A 108 5.58 7.03 2.06
N LEU A 109 4.28 7.14 1.77
CA LEU A 109 3.69 8.35 1.19
C LEU A 109 2.74 8.96 2.22
N GLN A 110 3.12 10.08 2.82
CA GLN A 110 2.35 10.71 3.91
C GLN A 110 2.29 12.23 3.78
N GLN A 111 1.25 12.81 4.36
CA GLN A 111 1.12 14.26 4.49
C GLN A 111 1.86 14.77 5.74
N PRO A 112 2.25 16.06 5.80
CA PRO A 112 2.99 16.64 6.94
C PRO A 112 2.32 16.41 8.30
N GLU A 113 0.99 16.36 8.34
CA GLU A 113 0.17 16.18 9.53
C GLU A 113 0.43 14.83 10.22
N HIS A 114 0.98 13.85 9.50
CA HIS A 114 1.28 12.52 10.02
C HIS A 114 2.71 12.35 10.52
N ASP A 115 3.60 13.36 10.37
CA ASP A 115 5.04 13.21 10.66
C ASP A 115 5.34 12.71 12.07
N HIS A 116 4.66 13.23 13.08
CA HIS A 116 4.88 12.76 14.44
C HIS A 116 4.33 11.35 14.66
N ALA A 117 3.18 11.03 14.07
CA ALA A 117 2.50 9.76 14.27
C ALA A 117 3.18 8.60 13.52
N LEU A 118 3.88 8.91 12.43
CA LEU A 118 4.53 7.93 11.56
C LEU A 118 6.05 7.87 11.74
N LYS A 119 6.66 8.63 12.66
CA LYS A 119 8.12 8.68 12.83
C LYS A 119 8.80 7.31 12.99
N GLU A 120 8.18 6.34 13.68
CA GLU A 120 8.73 4.97 13.80
C GLU A 120 8.55 4.16 12.50
N VAL A 121 7.46 4.40 11.75
CA VAL A 121 7.22 3.79 10.44
C VAL A 121 8.20 4.36 9.41
N ASP A 122 8.39 5.68 9.42
CA ASP A 122 9.36 6.39 8.60
C ASP A 122 10.79 5.92 8.87
N ALA A 123 11.14 5.67 10.14
CA ALA A 123 12.45 5.12 10.51
C ALA A 123 12.70 3.71 9.99
N ALA A 124 11.64 2.93 9.72
CA ALA A 124 11.75 1.60 9.10
C ALA A 124 11.76 1.66 7.57
N ALA A 125 11.39 2.80 6.97
CA ALA A 125 11.32 2.98 5.53
C ALA A 125 12.66 3.40 4.93
N LEU A 126 12.86 3.09 3.65
CA LEU A 126 14.03 3.53 2.88
C LEU A 126 13.81 4.92 2.26
N ALA A 127 12.56 5.37 2.17
CA ALA A 127 12.20 6.72 1.76
C ALA A 127 10.82 7.11 2.32
N MET A 128 10.67 8.39 2.62
CA MET A 128 9.38 9.04 2.87
C MET A 128 9.14 10.09 1.79
N CYS A 129 7.95 10.06 1.20
CA CYS A 129 7.50 10.92 0.11
C CYS A 129 6.28 11.73 0.55
N ARG A 130 6.14 12.91 -0.06
CA ARG A 130 4.97 13.79 0.06
C ARG A 130 4.05 13.70 -1.14
N THR A 131 4.57 13.33 -2.30
CA THR A 131 3.80 13.26 -3.55
C THR A 131 3.99 11.93 -4.28
N PRO A 132 2.97 11.45 -5.03
CA PRO A 132 3.11 10.34 -5.96
C PRO A 132 4.29 10.48 -6.92
N ALA A 133 4.56 11.69 -7.41
CA ALA A 133 5.67 11.98 -8.30
C ALA A 133 7.05 11.64 -7.68
N GLN A 134 7.25 11.87 -6.38
CA GLN A 134 8.49 11.49 -5.70
C GLN A 134 8.66 9.96 -5.66
N VAL A 135 7.58 9.22 -5.44
CA VAL A 135 7.61 7.75 -5.51
C VAL A 135 8.04 7.31 -6.92
N ALA A 136 7.42 7.85 -7.96
CA ALA A 136 7.77 7.52 -9.35
C ALA A 136 9.23 7.87 -9.70
N GLN A 137 9.75 8.99 -9.20
CA GLN A 137 11.15 9.37 -9.35
C GLN A 137 12.11 8.39 -8.67
N ILE A 138 11.77 7.91 -7.46
CA ILE A 138 12.55 6.88 -6.77
C ILE A 138 12.55 5.58 -7.59
N LEU A 139 11.38 5.11 -8.06
CA LEU A 139 11.28 3.89 -8.87
C LEU A 139 12.09 4.00 -10.17
N ARG A 140 12.03 5.17 -10.83
CA ARG A 140 12.85 5.45 -12.03
C ARG A 140 14.34 5.39 -11.73
N TYR A 141 14.78 5.98 -10.62
CA TYR A 141 16.17 5.95 -10.22
C TYR A 141 16.64 4.52 -9.90
N VAL A 142 15.83 3.75 -9.16
CA VAL A 142 16.13 2.34 -8.85
C VAL A 142 16.31 1.52 -10.12
N LEU A 143 15.48 1.74 -11.13
CA LEU A 143 15.53 0.99 -12.39
C LEU A 143 16.65 1.42 -13.35
N THR A 144 16.98 2.72 -13.39
CA THR A 144 17.80 3.30 -14.47
C THR A 144 19.09 3.96 -13.99
N GLY A 145 19.19 4.28 -12.69
CA GLY A 145 20.26 5.09 -12.12
C GLY A 145 20.24 6.57 -12.51
N ALA A 146 19.22 7.02 -13.25
CA ALA A 146 19.11 8.40 -13.72
C ALA A 146 18.34 9.30 -12.74
N LEU A 147 18.82 10.53 -12.55
CA LEU A 147 18.14 11.57 -11.78
C LEU A 147 17.02 12.23 -12.61
N PRO A 148 16.02 12.86 -11.96
CA PRO A 148 15.05 13.71 -12.66
C PRO A 148 15.76 14.86 -13.41
N GLY A 149 15.28 15.17 -14.60
CA GLY A 149 15.73 16.29 -15.44
C GLY A 149 14.75 17.45 -15.46
#